data_AF-A0A4Q2YFY8-F1
#
_entry.id   AF-A0A4Q2YFY8-F1
#
_cell.length_a   1.000
_cell.length_b   1.000
_cell.length_c   1.000
_cell.angle_alpha   90.00
_cell.angle_beta   90.00
_cell.angle_gamma   90.00
#
_symmetry.space_group_name_H-M   'P 1'
#
loop_
_entity.id
_entity.type
_entity.pdbx_description
1 polymer ?
#
loop_
_entity_poly.entity_id
_entity_poly.type
_entity_poly.pdbx_seq_one_letter_code
_entity_poly.pdbx_strand_id
1 'polypeptide(L)'
;MVVLGFGPGAGGNRRWVIGEGVAVVLWAVWCSRFPVGLAYLLVTVAGSWIHPFMTSFVPHDAGQNHPLRRTRLFRGRVLELLSFGHLYHLEHHLYPQVPHQRWRELARRLDPFLVEQGVKPVILWR
;
A
#
# COMPACT_ATOMS: atom_id res chain seq x y z
N MET A 1 -0.75 4.30 -10.23
CA MET A 1 0.69 4.07 -10.46
C MET A 1 0.84 3.42 -11.83
N VAL A 2 0.99 4.23 -12.88
CA VAL A 2 1.29 3.73 -14.23
C VAL A 2 2.81 3.68 -14.33
N VAL A 3 3.39 2.54 -13.95
CA VAL A 3 4.76 2.20 -14.33
C VAL A 3 4.63 1.40 -15.62
N LEU A 4 4.92 2.02 -16.76
CA LEU A 4 5.08 1.32 -18.03
C LEU A 4 6.43 0.61 -18.00
N GLY A 5 6.48 -0.53 -17.31
CA GLY A 5 7.70 -1.31 -17.13
C GLY A 5 8.05 -2.11 -18.37
N PHE A 6 8.89 -1.57 -19.24
CA PHE A 6 9.76 -2.32 -20.16
C PHE A 6 11.05 -1.52 -20.48
N GLY A 7 12.16 -1.81 -19.77
CA GLY A 7 13.51 -1.23 -19.98
C GLY A 7 14.54 -1.80 -18.98
N PRO A 8 15.84 -1.96 -19.34
CA PRO A 8 16.69 -3.09 -18.95
C PRO A 8 17.16 -3.09 -17.49
N GLY A 9 17.51 -4.29 -17.03
CA GLY A 9 17.74 -4.65 -15.63
C GLY A 9 18.80 -3.85 -14.85
N ALA A 10 18.67 -3.95 -13.53
CA ALA A 10 19.66 -3.72 -12.47
C ALA A 10 20.79 -2.74 -12.80
N GLY A 11 20.45 -1.46 -12.94
CA GLY A 11 21.39 -0.36 -13.13
C GLY A 11 20.67 0.90 -13.56
N GLY A 12 19.95 1.54 -12.63
CA GLY A 12 19.05 2.67 -12.92
C GLY A 12 19.72 3.81 -13.67
N ASN A 13 19.45 3.89 -14.98
CA ASN A 13 19.94 4.96 -15.83
C ASN A 13 19.26 6.27 -15.41
N ARG A 14 19.99 7.21 -14.82
CA ARG A 14 19.47 8.54 -14.41
C ARG A 14 18.72 9.25 -15.55
N ARG A 15 19.13 9.04 -16.81
CA ARG A 15 18.44 9.60 -17.98
C ARG A 15 17.04 9.04 -18.16
N TRP A 16 16.83 7.76 -17.80
CA TRP A 16 15.52 7.12 -17.84
C TRP A 16 14.56 7.76 -16.83
N VAL A 17 14.99 7.89 -15.57
CA VAL A 17 14.18 8.53 -14.52
C VAL A 17 13.85 9.98 -14.87
N ILE A 18 14.81 10.73 -15.43
CA ILE A 18 14.55 12.09 -15.92
C ILE A 18 13.53 12.05 -17.07
N GLY A 19 13.66 11.11 -18.02
CA GLY A 19 12.72 10.94 -19.13
C GLY A 19 11.29 10.67 -18.67
N GLU A 20 11.11 9.74 -17.71
CA GLU A 20 9.82 9.46 -17.09
C GLU A 20 9.25 10.71 -16.38
N GLY A 21 10.10 11.43 -15.64
CA GLY A 21 9.71 12.67 -14.97
C GLY A 21 9.21 13.73 -15.95
N VAL A 22 9.93 13.94 -17.06
CA VAL A 22 9.51 14.88 -18.12
C VAL A 22 8.20 14.44 -18.75
N ALA A 23 8.03 13.15 -19.06
CA ALA A 23 6.81 12.63 -19.64
C ALA A 23 5.58 12.85 -18.73
N VAL A 24 5.73 12.63 -17.41
CA VAL A 24 4.66 12.89 -16.43
C VAL A 24 4.29 14.37 -16.37
N VAL A 25 5.28 15.28 -16.40
CA VAL A 25 5.03 16.73 -16.40
C VAL A 25 4.29 17.16 -17.68
N LEU A 26 4.74 16.71 -18.85
CA LEU A 26 4.07 17.01 -20.12
C LEU A 26 2.64 16.48 -20.15
N TRP A 27 2.42 15.27 -19.63
CA TRP A 27 1.09 14.69 -19.51
C TRP A 27 0.18 15.48 -18.57
N ALA A 28 0.70 15.94 -17.43
CA ALA A 28 -0.05 16.79 -16.49
C ALA A 28 -0.44 18.14 -17.12
N VAL A 29 0.49 18.77 -17.85
CA VAL A 29 0.24 20.01 -18.61
C VAL A 29 -0.81 19.79 -19.71
N TRP A 30 -0.80 18.64 -20.37
CA TRP A 30 -1.84 18.28 -21.33
C TRP A 30 -3.21 18.12 -20.66
N CYS A 31 -3.28 17.40 -19.53
CA CYS A 31 -4.51 17.15 -18.81
C CYS A 31 -5.15 18.44 -18.28
N SER A 32 -4.34 19.42 -17.84
CA SER A 32 -4.85 20.69 -17.30
C SER A 32 -5.53 21.58 -18.35
N ARG A 33 -5.41 21.26 -19.64
CA ARG A 33 -6.05 22.02 -20.73
C ARG A 33 -7.57 21.80 -20.84
N PHE A 34 -8.10 20.75 -20.24
CA PHE A 34 -9.51 20.38 -20.35
C PHE A 34 -10.09 20.09 -18.94
N PRO A 35 -11.34 20.48 -18.64
CA PRO A 35 -11.90 20.31 -17.30
C PRO A 35 -11.96 18.84 -16.87
N VAL A 36 -12.29 17.93 -17.78
CA VAL A 36 -12.27 16.47 -17.50
C VAL A 36 -10.85 15.97 -17.24
N GLY A 37 -9.87 16.45 -18.01
CA GLY A 37 -8.46 16.10 -17.83
C GLY A 37 -7.92 16.61 -16.49
N LEU A 38 -8.28 17.83 -16.09
CA LEU A 38 -7.91 18.40 -14.79
C LEU A 38 -8.51 17.58 -13.65
N ALA A 39 -9.79 17.21 -13.74
CA ALA A 39 -10.41 16.34 -12.73
C ALA A 39 -9.69 14.99 -12.64
N TYR A 40 -9.36 14.36 -13.77
CA TYR A 40 -8.59 13.11 -13.79
C TYR A 40 -7.20 13.26 -13.16
N LEU A 41 -6.49 14.36 -13.47
CA LEU A 41 -5.18 14.66 -12.90
C LEU A 41 -5.27 14.79 -11.37
N LEU A 42 -6.26 15.53 -10.86
CA LEU A 42 -6.46 15.71 -9.42
C LEU A 42 -6.75 14.39 -8.71
N VAL A 43 -7.63 13.55 -9.27
CA VAL A 43 -7.92 12.22 -8.72
C VAL A 43 -6.66 11.33 -8.74
N THR A 44 -5.88 11.39 -9.83
CA THR A 44 -4.64 10.62 -9.96
C THR A 44 -3.59 11.04 -8.93
N VAL A 45 -3.40 12.34 -8.75
CA VAL A 45 -2.48 12.89 -7.73
C VAL A 45 -2.95 12.51 -6.33
N ALA A 46 -4.24 12.72 -6.02
CA ALA A 46 -4.82 12.35 -4.74
C ALA A 46 -4.62 10.86 -4.44
N GLY A 47 -4.97 9.97 -5.38
CA GLY A 47 -4.77 8.53 -5.24
C GLY A 47 -3.32 8.13 -5.06
N SER A 48 -2.38 8.83 -5.71
CA SER A 48 -0.94 8.55 -5.61
C SER A 48 -0.35 8.88 -4.23
N TRP A 49 -0.98 9.76 -3.46
CA TRP A 49 -0.61 10.05 -2.08
C TRP A 49 -1.40 9.21 -1.07
N ILE A 50 -2.71 9.04 -1.31
CA ILE A 50 -3.59 8.26 -0.44
C ILE A 50 -3.14 6.80 -0.37
N HIS A 51 -2.80 6.18 -1.52
CA HIS A 51 -2.41 4.78 -1.55
C HIS A 51 -1.18 4.47 -0.67
N PRO A 52 0.01 5.07 -0.87
CA PRO A 52 1.17 4.78 -0.01
C PRO A 52 0.95 5.19 1.44
N PHE A 53 0.16 6.23 1.70
CA PHE A 53 -0.24 6.58 3.05
C PHE A 53 -1.02 5.44 3.72
N MET A 54 -2.06 4.92 3.06
CA MET A 54 -2.93 3.89 3.63
C MET A 54 -2.30 2.50 3.68
N THR A 55 -1.51 2.11 2.67
CA THR A 55 -1.00 0.74 2.55
C THR A 55 0.41 0.56 3.07
N SER A 56 1.18 1.64 3.25
CA SER A 56 2.55 1.59 3.75
C SER A 56 2.69 2.39 5.05
N PHE A 57 2.35 3.67 5.08
CA PHE A 57 2.60 4.46 6.29
C PHE A 57 1.71 4.04 7.47
N VAL A 58 0.39 3.97 7.27
CA VAL A 58 -0.58 3.66 8.32
C VAL A 58 -0.33 2.30 9.00
N PRO A 59 0.03 1.22 8.26
CA PRO A 59 0.33 -0.07 8.88
C PRO A 59 1.64 -0.14 9.63
N HIS A 60 2.62 0.74 9.36
CA HIS A 60 3.94 0.67 9.99
C HIS A 60 4.07 1.66 11.16
N ASP A 61 4.59 1.19 12.28
CA ASP A 61 5.00 1.98 13.42
C ASP A 61 6.52 2.18 13.38
N ALA A 62 6.96 3.37 12.98
CA ALA A 62 8.37 3.72 12.85
C ALA A 62 9.13 3.77 14.19
N GLY A 63 8.42 3.87 15.32
CA GLY A 63 9.02 3.90 16.66
C GLY A 63 9.31 2.52 17.24
N GLN A 64 8.85 1.43 16.60
CA GLN A 64 9.03 0.07 17.07
C GLN A 64 10.25 -0.61 16.44
N ASN A 65 11.13 -1.12 17.30
CA ASN A 65 12.36 -1.81 16.89
C ASN A 65 12.18 -3.33 16.75
N HIS A 66 11.07 -3.88 17.26
CA HIS A 66 10.79 -5.31 17.16
C HIS A 66 10.11 -5.65 15.81
N PRO A 67 10.63 -6.58 14.99
CA PRO A 67 10.11 -6.87 13.65
C PRO A 67 8.60 -7.17 13.62
N LEU A 68 8.09 -7.96 14.57
CA LEU A 68 6.66 -8.30 14.66
C LEU A 68 5.75 -7.13 15.09
N ARG A 69 6.30 -6.13 15.78
CA ARG A 69 5.54 -4.99 16.32
C ARG A 69 5.64 -3.74 15.45
N ARG A 70 6.53 -3.77 14.45
CA ARG A 70 6.67 -2.71 13.45
C ARG A 70 5.44 -2.59 12.57
N THR A 71 4.71 -3.67 12.36
CA THR A 71 3.44 -3.67 11.62
C THR A 71 2.25 -3.81 12.56
N ARG A 72 1.28 -2.91 12.42
CA ARG A 72 0.00 -2.94 13.12
C ARG A 72 -0.89 -4.04 12.54
N LEU A 73 -1.71 -4.60 13.41
CA LEU A 73 -2.58 -5.72 13.11
C LEU A 73 -4.01 -5.21 12.91
N PHE A 74 -4.48 -5.09 11.67
CA PHE A 74 -5.82 -4.55 11.39
C PHE A 74 -6.87 -5.65 11.48
N ARG A 75 -7.96 -5.40 12.23
CA ARG A 75 -9.07 -6.35 12.43
C ARG A 75 -10.41 -5.61 12.37
N GLY A 76 -11.45 -6.33 11.92
CA GLY A 76 -12.83 -5.82 11.82
C GLY A 76 -13.37 -5.90 10.39
N ARG A 77 -14.66 -6.22 10.25
CA ARG A 77 -15.31 -6.44 8.94
C ARG A 77 -15.34 -5.18 8.08
N VAL A 78 -15.48 -4.01 8.69
CA VAL A 78 -15.49 -2.73 7.98
C VAL A 78 -14.12 -2.44 7.37
N LEU A 79 -13.04 -2.61 8.13
CA LEU A 79 -11.68 -2.46 7.61
C LEU A 79 -11.37 -3.48 6.53
N GLU A 80 -11.78 -4.73 6.73
CA GLU A 80 -11.61 -5.79 5.72
C GLU A 80 -12.31 -5.42 4.42
N LEU A 81 -13.57 -4.95 4.48
CA LEU A 81 -14.33 -4.58 3.29
C LEU A 81 -13.76 -3.34 2.59
N LEU A 82 -13.49 -2.27 3.33
CA LEU A 82 -12.98 -1.01 2.78
C LEU A 82 -11.58 -1.13 2.20
N SER A 83 -10.75 -2.01 2.78
CA SER A 83 -9.40 -2.28 2.27
C SER A 83 -9.35 -3.42 1.26
N PHE A 84 -10.47 -4.04 0.93
CA PHE A 84 -10.51 -5.28 0.13
C PHE A 84 -9.51 -6.33 0.66
N GLY A 85 -9.39 -6.45 1.98
CA GLY A 85 -8.45 -7.35 2.66
C GLY A 85 -6.97 -6.97 2.55
N HIS A 86 -6.59 -5.81 2.00
CA HIS A 86 -5.17 -5.44 1.82
C HIS A 86 -4.47 -5.03 3.12
N LEU A 87 -5.22 -4.78 4.20
CA LEU A 87 -4.64 -4.40 5.50
C LEU A 87 -4.10 -5.59 6.33
N TYR A 88 -4.19 -6.83 5.82
CA TYR A 88 -3.47 -7.99 6.38
C TYR A 88 -1.97 -7.95 6.02
N HIS A 89 -1.33 -6.82 6.32
CA HIS A 89 0.03 -6.50 5.87
C HIS A 89 1.09 -7.33 6.57
N LEU A 90 0.91 -7.60 7.88
CA LEU A 90 1.83 -8.45 8.64
C LEU A 90 1.77 -9.90 8.15
N GLU A 91 0.58 -10.40 7.86
CA GLU A 91 0.36 -11.75 7.33
C GLU A 91 1.02 -11.93 5.97
N HIS A 92 0.93 -10.91 5.10
CA HIS A 92 1.62 -10.90 3.81
C HIS A 92 3.14 -10.98 3.96
N HIS A 93 3.74 -10.24 4.90
CA HIS A 93 5.18 -10.28 5.15
C HIS A 93 5.65 -11.61 5.74
N LEU A 94 4.86 -12.20 6.66
CA LEU A 94 5.21 -13.49 7.28
C LEU A 94 5.00 -14.68 6.32
N TYR A 95 3.97 -14.63 5.48
CA TYR A 95 3.56 -15.73 4.61
C TYR A 95 3.22 -15.23 3.20
N PRO A 96 4.22 -14.75 2.42
CA PRO A 96 3.98 -14.16 1.09
C PRO A 96 3.41 -15.16 0.06
N GLN A 97 3.57 -16.45 0.32
CA GLN A 97 3.04 -17.53 -0.52
C GLN A 97 1.53 -17.77 -0.33
N VAL A 98 0.92 -17.24 0.74
CA VAL A 98 -0.51 -17.44 1.02
C VAL A 98 -1.33 -16.45 0.20
N PRO A 99 -2.29 -16.91 -0.62
CA PRO A 99 -3.09 -16.04 -1.45
C PRO A 99 -4.01 -15.15 -0.61
N HIS A 100 -4.24 -13.91 -1.08
CA HIS A 100 -4.95 -12.87 -0.32
C HIS A 100 -6.34 -13.27 0.17
N GLN A 101 -7.05 -14.11 -0.59
CA GLN A 101 -8.38 -14.62 -0.23
C GLN A 101 -8.37 -15.45 1.06
N ARG A 102 -7.21 -15.99 1.45
CA ARG A 102 -7.03 -16.80 2.66
C ARG A 102 -6.43 -16.03 3.82
N TRP A 103 -6.09 -14.74 3.66
CA TRP A 103 -5.47 -13.97 4.74
C TRP A 103 -6.34 -13.84 5.98
N ARG A 104 -7.67 -13.75 5.84
CA ARG A 104 -8.56 -13.78 7.01
C ARG A 104 -8.47 -15.09 7.79
N GLU A 105 -8.33 -16.21 7.10
CA GLU A 105 -8.16 -17.51 7.75
C GLU A 105 -6.79 -17.60 8.44
N LEU A 106 -5.73 -17.16 7.75
CA LEU A 106 -4.38 -17.08 8.30
C LEU A 106 -4.33 -16.19 9.55
N ALA A 107 -4.93 -15.00 9.48
CA ALA A 107 -5.04 -14.05 10.58
C ALA A 107 -5.68 -14.70 11.81
N ARG A 108 -6.81 -15.40 11.65
CA ARG A 108 -7.47 -16.10 12.77
C ARG A 108 -6.59 -17.15 13.44
N ARG A 109 -5.71 -17.82 12.68
CA ARG A 109 -4.77 -18.82 13.22
C ARG A 109 -3.57 -18.18 13.91
N LEU A 110 -3.11 -17.03 13.42
CA LEU A 110 -1.96 -16.31 13.97
C LEU A 110 -2.32 -15.39 15.14
N ASP A 111 -3.57 -14.93 15.24
CA ASP A 111 -4.02 -13.97 16.24
C ASP A 111 -3.62 -14.34 17.68
N PRO A 112 -3.82 -15.59 18.17
CA PRO A 112 -3.41 -15.96 19.52
C PRO A 112 -1.91 -15.76 19.75
N PHE A 113 -1.08 -16.22 18.82
CA PHE A 113 0.37 -16.08 18.87
C PHE A 113 0.80 -14.60 18.82
N LEU A 114 0.20 -13.80 17.93
CA LEU A 114 0.56 -12.39 17.77
C LEU A 114 0.16 -11.56 19.01
N VAL A 115 -0.95 -11.90 19.66
CA VAL A 115 -1.36 -11.30 20.93
C VAL A 115 -0.38 -11.66 22.05
N GLU A 116 0.07 -12.92 22.15
CA GLU A 116 1.11 -13.34 23.11
C GLU A 116 2.43 -12.59 22.89
N GLN A 117 2.79 -12.32 21.63
CA GLN A 117 3.96 -11.51 21.27
C GLN A 117 3.75 -9.99 21.50
N GLY A 118 2.59 -9.58 22.04
CA GLY A 118 2.27 -8.19 22.37
C GLY A 118 1.95 -7.31 21.18
N VAL A 119 1.59 -7.88 20.03
CA VAL A 119 1.13 -7.14 18.86
C VAL A 119 -0.30 -6.68 19.11
N LYS A 120 -0.53 -5.36 19.05
CA LYS A 120 -1.85 -4.77 19.35
C LYS A 120 -2.72 -4.69 18.10
N PRO A 121 -3.95 -5.24 18.13
CA PRO A 121 -4.90 -5.06 17.04
C PRO A 121 -5.46 -3.65 17.00
N VAL A 122 -5.53 -3.06 15.80
CA VAL A 122 -6.34 -1.88 15.51
C VAL A 122 -7.70 -2.39 15.06
N ILE A 123 -8.73 -2.14 15.87
CA ILE A 123 -10.10 -2.58 15.63
C ILE A 123 -10.95 -1.36 15.31
N LEU A 124 -11.50 -1.31 14.10
CA LEU A 124 -12.50 -0.31 13.73
C LEU A 124 -13.84 -1.06 13.57
N TRP A 125 -14.62 -1.08 14.66
CA TRP A 125 -15.89 -1.79 14.80
C TRP A 125 -15.78 -3.34 14.78
N ARG A 126 -16.40 -4.00 15.76
CA ARG A 126 -16.43 -5.47 15.88
C ARG A 126 -17.44 -6.12 14.93
#